data_AF-A0A2H0MS17-F1
#
_entry.id   AF-A0A2H0MS17-F1
#
_cell.length_a   1.000
_cell.length_b   1.000
_cell.length_c   1.000
_cell.angle_alpha   90.00
_cell.angle_beta   90.00
_cell.angle_gamma   90.00
#
_symmetry.space_group_name_H-M   'P 1'
#
loop_
_entity.id
_entity.type
_entity.pdbx_description
1 polymer ?
#
loop_
_entity_poly.entity_id
_entity_poly.type
_entity_poly.pdbx_seq_one_letter_code
_entity_poly.pdbx_strand_id
1 'polypeptide(L)'
;MRMTTHGLTRKFYLAAFFVLCLSIEAPAFANDMCKKGTKSLQGDNNIVQGHGGIWSYMERNGLNDHSVIGMQIDGKLQRLIVGFETMCEEKKIPSMELFKSIENIISEARSVTNSSPDRTPTAKILESIKVLNTSIDALIQKNGF
;
A
#
# COMPACT_ATOMS: atom_id res chain seq x y z
N MET A 1 64.20 -1.56 13.39
CA MET A 1 62.97 -2.37 13.19
C MET A 1 62.16 -1.71 12.08
N ARG A 2 62.26 -2.21 10.85
CA ARG A 2 61.70 -1.55 9.64
C ARG A 2 60.28 -2.09 9.43
N MET A 3 59.27 -1.39 9.94
CA MET A 3 57.86 -1.74 9.71
C MET A 3 57.50 -1.46 8.25
N THR A 4 57.04 -2.50 7.58
CA THR A 4 56.63 -2.50 6.17
C THR A 4 55.36 -1.66 5.97
N THR A 5 55.53 -0.48 5.38
CA THR A 5 54.46 0.48 5.05
C THR A 5 53.39 -0.06 4.10
N HIS A 6 53.66 -1.17 3.39
CA HIS A 6 52.74 -1.84 2.46
C HIS A 6 51.50 -2.47 3.11
N GLY A 7 51.56 -2.87 4.38
CA GLY A 7 50.42 -3.52 5.05
C GLY A 7 49.31 -2.56 5.46
N LEU A 8 49.66 -1.29 5.70
CA LEU A 8 48.73 -0.27 6.19
C LEU A 8 47.89 0.32 5.05
N THR A 9 48.53 0.63 3.91
CA THR A 9 47.84 1.16 2.72
C THR A 9 46.84 0.16 2.14
N ARG A 10 47.16 -1.13 2.08
CA ARG A 10 46.24 -2.18 1.60
C ARG A 10 44.98 -2.33 2.47
N LYS A 11 45.10 -2.16 3.79
CA LYS A 11 43.96 -2.18 4.72
C LYS A 11 43.08 -0.94 4.58
N PHE A 12 43.68 0.23 4.35
CA PHE A 12 42.94 1.47 4.06
C PHE A 12 42.17 1.39 2.74
N TYR A 13 42.76 0.84 1.68
CA TYR A 13 42.06 0.64 0.40
C TYR A 13 40.89 -0.35 0.51
N LEU A 14 41.06 -1.44 1.26
CA LEU A 14 39.96 -2.40 1.50
C LEU A 14 38.84 -1.79 2.34
N ALA A 15 39.17 -1.00 3.37
CA ALA A 15 38.18 -0.30 4.17
C ALA A 15 37.43 0.79 3.36
N ALA A 16 38.15 1.56 2.55
CA ALA A 16 37.56 2.57 1.67
C ALA A 16 36.64 1.96 0.62
N PHE A 17 37.01 0.81 0.03
CA PHE A 17 36.17 0.08 -0.93
C PHE A 17 34.89 -0.45 -0.28
N PHE A 18 34.97 -0.96 0.96
CA PHE A 18 33.82 -1.45 1.71
C PHE A 18 32.82 -0.33 2.07
N VAL A 19 33.33 0.85 2.44
CA VAL A 19 32.50 2.05 2.71
C VAL A 19 31.88 2.60 1.42
N LEU A 20 32.60 2.53 0.29
CA LEU A 20 32.06 2.95 -1.01
C LEU A 20 30.91 2.05 -1.48
N CYS A 21 31.02 0.73 -1.28
CA CYS A 21 29.95 -0.22 -1.62
C CYS A 21 28.67 0.00 -0.80
N LEU A 22 28.79 0.28 0.51
CA LEU A 22 27.64 0.53 1.40
C LEU A 22 26.86 1.81 1.03
N SER A 23 27.45 2.72 0.25
CA SER A 23 26.81 3.98 -0.14
C SER A 23 25.91 3.85 -1.38
N ILE A 24 25.87 2.68 -2.04
CA ILE A 24 25.20 2.49 -3.34
C ILE A 24 23.86 1.76 -3.22
N GLU A 25 23.47 1.27 -2.04
CA GLU A 25 22.32 0.32 -1.92
C GLU A 25 20.92 0.97 -1.84
N ALA A 26 20.81 2.28 -1.62
CA ALA A 26 19.51 2.95 -1.44
C ALA A 26 18.58 3.05 -2.69
N PRO A 27 19.06 3.26 -3.93
CA PRO A 27 18.16 3.56 -5.06
C PRO A 27 17.41 2.33 -5.60
N ALA A 28 17.92 1.11 -5.36
CA ALA A 28 17.31 -0.10 -5.90
C ALA A 28 15.97 -0.44 -5.21
N PHE A 29 15.93 -0.42 -3.88
CA PHE A 29 14.72 -0.68 -3.10
C PHE A 29 13.64 0.39 -3.30
N ALA A 30 14.06 1.66 -3.36
CA ALA A 30 13.20 2.81 -3.61
C ALA A 30 12.45 2.70 -4.95
N ASN A 31 13.21 2.42 -6.02
CA ASN A 31 12.67 2.32 -7.37
C ASN A 31 11.77 1.08 -7.54
N ASP A 32 12.08 0.00 -6.82
CA ASP A 32 11.26 -1.20 -6.81
C ASP A 32 9.89 -0.96 -6.15
N MET A 33 9.87 -0.29 -4.99
CA MET A 33 8.63 0.03 -4.27
C MET A 33 7.73 0.95 -5.08
N CYS A 34 8.27 2.05 -5.60
CA CYS A 34 7.46 3.03 -6.31
C CYS A 34 6.92 2.54 -7.66
N LYS A 35 7.66 1.66 -8.34
CA LYS A 35 7.23 1.12 -9.63
C LYS A 35 6.35 -0.13 -9.47
N LYS A 36 6.81 -1.12 -8.71
CA LYS A 36 6.08 -2.39 -8.55
C LYS A 36 4.98 -2.29 -7.51
N GLY A 37 5.23 -1.62 -6.39
CA GLY A 37 4.23 -1.42 -5.34
C GLY A 37 3.00 -0.69 -5.86
N THR A 38 3.19 0.48 -6.50
CA THR A 38 2.12 1.23 -7.16
C THR A 38 1.33 0.36 -8.14
N LYS A 39 2.02 -0.34 -9.04
CA LYS A 39 1.36 -1.22 -10.02
C LYS A 39 0.56 -2.34 -9.36
N SER A 40 1.06 -2.89 -8.24
CA SER A 40 0.34 -3.90 -7.46
C SER A 40 -0.94 -3.32 -6.87
N LEU A 41 -0.86 -2.19 -6.16
CA LEU A 41 -2.01 -1.55 -5.52
C LEU A 41 -3.09 -1.17 -6.55
N GLN A 42 -2.68 -0.60 -7.69
CA GLN A 42 -3.59 -0.31 -8.80
C GLN A 42 -4.25 -1.59 -9.34
N GLY A 43 -3.46 -2.65 -9.55
CA GLY A 43 -3.95 -3.93 -10.03
C GLY A 43 -5.01 -4.53 -9.09
N ASP A 44 -4.72 -4.55 -7.80
CA ASP A 44 -5.63 -5.09 -6.78
C ASP A 44 -6.91 -4.25 -6.66
N ASN A 45 -6.79 -2.93 -6.67
CA ASN A 45 -7.97 -2.05 -6.64
C ASN A 45 -8.80 -2.16 -7.92
N ASN A 46 -8.18 -2.37 -9.09
CA ASN A 46 -8.90 -2.62 -10.33
C ASN A 46 -9.71 -3.92 -10.30
N ILE A 47 -9.31 -4.92 -9.51
CA ILE A 47 -10.15 -6.12 -9.30
C ILE A 47 -11.43 -5.74 -8.54
N VAL A 48 -11.32 -4.91 -7.50
CA VAL A 48 -12.48 -4.42 -6.73
C VAL A 48 -13.38 -3.55 -7.61
N GLN A 49 -12.79 -2.57 -8.30
CA GLN A 49 -13.50 -1.62 -9.17
C GLN A 49 -14.05 -2.27 -10.44
N GLY A 50 -13.42 -3.33 -10.95
CA GLY A 50 -13.88 -4.08 -12.12
C GLY A 50 -15.26 -4.72 -11.95
N HIS A 51 -15.70 -4.91 -10.71
CA HIS A 51 -17.06 -5.37 -10.38
C HIS A 51 -18.03 -4.23 -10.02
N GLY A 52 -17.60 -2.98 -10.15
CA GLY A 52 -18.34 -1.76 -9.80
C GLY A 52 -18.08 -1.23 -8.39
N GLY A 53 -17.03 -1.73 -7.72
CA GLY A 53 -16.64 -1.26 -6.39
C GLY A 53 -17.58 -1.71 -5.26
N ILE A 54 -17.33 -1.17 -4.07
CA ILE A 54 -18.16 -1.43 -2.89
C ILE A 54 -19.55 -0.82 -3.08
N TRP A 55 -19.65 0.34 -3.72
CA TRP A 55 -20.94 0.97 -4.01
C TRP A 55 -21.84 0.04 -4.83
N SER A 56 -21.38 -0.41 -6.00
CA SER A 56 -22.21 -1.29 -6.84
C SER A 56 -22.50 -2.63 -6.18
N TYR A 57 -21.58 -3.13 -5.33
CA TYR A 57 -21.84 -4.31 -4.54
C TYR A 57 -23.03 -4.09 -3.59
N MET A 58 -23.06 -2.97 -2.86
CA MET A 58 -24.15 -2.65 -1.93
C MET A 58 -25.49 -2.49 -2.66
N GLU A 59 -25.48 -1.80 -3.81
CA GLU A 59 -26.68 -1.61 -4.64
C GLU A 59 -27.30 -2.95 -5.07
N ARG A 60 -26.47 -3.94 -5.44
CA ARG A 60 -26.96 -5.23 -5.94
C ARG A 60 -27.39 -6.20 -4.84
N ASN A 61 -26.95 -5.99 -3.60
CA ASN A 61 -27.11 -6.95 -2.50
C ASN A 61 -28.08 -6.46 -1.40
N GLY A 62 -29.01 -5.57 -1.74
CA GLY A 62 -30.05 -5.10 -0.81
C GLY A 62 -29.52 -4.21 0.31
N LEU A 63 -28.41 -3.50 0.07
CA LEU A 63 -27.77 -2.54 0.97
C LEU A 63 -27.81 -1.10 0.42
N ASN A 64 -28.71 -0.85 -0.53
CA ASN A 64 -28.89 0.44 -1.22
C ASN A 64 -29.12 1.62 -0.26
N ASP A 65 -29.89 1.46 0.82
CA ASP A 65 -30.12 2.52 1.83
C ASP A 65 -28.83 2.99 2.52
N HIS A 66 -27.76 2.19 2.43
CA HIS A 66 -26.45 2.51 2.99
C HIS A 66 -25.37 2.71 1.92
N SER A 67 -25.68 2.60 0.62
CA SER A 67 -24.67 2.49 -0.43
C SER A 67 -23.75 3.69 -0.57
N VAL A 68 -24.18 4.88 -0.11
CA VAL A 68 -23.34 6.09 -0.07
C VAL A 68 -22.01 5.82 0.65
N ILE A 69 -21.98 4.99 1.70
CA ILE A 69 -20.72 4.62 2.36
C ILE A 69 -19.80 3.82 1.42
N GLY A 70 -20.35 2.97 0.57
CA GLY A 70 -19.61 2.24 -0.45
C GLY A 70 -18.94 3.17 -1.45
N MET A 71 -19.67 4.20 -1.89
CA MET A 71 -19.13 5.22 -2.80
C MET A 71 -17.99 6.02 -2.13
N GLN A 72 -18.13 6.33 -0.85
CA GLN A 72 -17.08 6.97 -0.07
C GLN A 72 -15.85 6.07 0.04
N ILE A 73 -16.02 4.78 0.32
CA ILE A 73 -14.92 3.81 0.37
C ILE A 73 -14.22 3.74 -0.98
N ASP A 74 -14.95 3.62 -2.09
CA ASP A 74 -14.37 3.56 -3.44
C ASP A 74 -13.48 4.78 -3.72
N GLY A 75 -13.96 5.99 -3.41
CA GLY A 75 -13.17 7.22 -3.54
C GLY A 75 -11.96 7.27 -2.61
N LYS A 76 -12.08 6.78 -1.36
CA LYS A 76 -10.97 6.77 -0.40
C LYS A 76 -9.90 5.73 -0.74
N LEU A 77 -10.29 4.56 -1.27
CA LEU A 77 -9.34 3.57 -1.81
C LEU A 77 -8.49 4.18 -2.91
N GLN A 78 -9.13 4.89 -3.85
CA GLN A 78 -8.41 5.62 -4.89
C GLN A 78 -7.48 6.69 -4.30
N ARG A 79 -7.92 7.43 -3.27
CA ARG A 79 -7.10 8.43 -2.59
C ARG A 79 -5.86 7.83 -1.93
N LEU A 80 -5.95 6.65 -1.30
CA LEU A 80 -4.78 5.96 -0.73
C LEU A 80 -3.74 5.64 -1.81
N ILE A 81 -4.18 5.13 -2.96
CA ILE A 81 -3.30 4.76 -4.07
C ILE A 81 -2.64 6.01 -4.67
N VAL A 82 -3.42 7.05 -4.95
CA VAL A 82 -2.90 8.33 -5.46
C VAL A 82 -1.96 9.00 -4.45
N GLY A 83 -2.25 8.90 -3.15
CA GLY A 83 -1.36 9.39 -2.10
C GLY A 83 -0.02 8.67 -2.11
N PHE A 84 -0.04 7.35 -2.22
CA PHE A 84 1.17 6.53 -2.37
C PHE A 84 1.97 6.89 -3.63
N GLU A 85 1.30 7.09 -4.76
CA GLU A 85 1.89 7.53 -6.03
C GLU A 85 2.55 8.91 -5.90
N THR A 86 1.84 9.86 -5.29
CA THR A 86 2.31 11.23 -5.08
C THR A 86 3.59 11.24 -4.24
N MET A 87 3.66 10.43 -3.18
CA MET A 87 4.89 10.28 -2.40
C MET A 87 6.07 9.84 -3.28
N CYS A 88 5.85 8.87 -4.16
CA CYS A 88 6.85 8.40 -5.10
C CYS A 88 7.31 9.48 -6.10
N GLU A 89 6.38 10.27 -6.64
CA GLU A 89 6.67 11.40 -7.52
C GLU A 89 7.48 12.50 -6.82
N GLU A 90 7.17 12.76 -5.56
CA GLU A 90 7.90 13.68 -4.67
C GLU A 90 9.24 13.12 -4.18
N LYS A 91 9.65 11.93 -4.63
CA LYS A 91 10.86 11.21 -4.19
C LYS A 91 10.88 10.87 -2.69
N LYS A 92 9.70 10.86 -2.04
CA LYS A 92 9.49 10.36 -0.68
C LYS A 92 9.15 8.88 -0.78
N ILE A 93 10.14 8.02 -0.55
CA ILE A 93 9.96 6.57 -0.68
C ILE A 93 8.92 6.09 0.35
N PRO A 94 7.79 5.52 -0.07
CA PRO A 94 6.81 4.96 0.86
C PRO A 94 7.41 3.82 1.68
N SER A 95 7.02 3.72 2.95
CA SER A 95 7.47 2.61 3.78
C SER A 95 6.80 1.29 3.36
N MET A 96 7.47 0.17 3.60
CA MET A 96 6.89 -1.16 3.41
C MET A 96 5.65 -1.36 4.30
N GLU A 97 5.61 -0.75 5.49
CA GLU A 97 4.45 -0.78 6.38
C GLU A 97 3.24 -0.09 5.71
N LEU A 98 3.44 1.08 5.10
CA LEU A 98 2.38 1.78 4.39
C LEU A 98 1.87 0.97 3.20
N PHE A 99 2.78 0.44 2.38
CA PHE A 99 2.42 -0.44 1.25
C PHE A 99 1.52 -1.60 1.70
N LYS A 100 1.97 -2.36 2.71
CA LYS A 100 1.20 -3.49 3.26
C LYS A 100 -0.13 -3.06 3.88
N SER A 101 -0.19 -1.89 4.49
CA SER A 101 -1.42 -1.37 5.08
C SER A 101 -2.47 -1.07 4.00
N ILE A 102 -2.06 -0.47 2.87
CA ILE A 102 -2.95 -0.22 1.74
C ILE A 102 -3.35 -1.54 1.07
N GLU A 103 -2.40 -2.46 0.85
CA GLU A 103 -2.65 -3.79 0.29
C GLU A 103 -3.69 -4.57 1.11
N ASN A 104 -3.56 -4.57 2.44
CA ASN A 104 -4.52 -5.21 3.34
C ASN A 104 -5.91 -4.59 3.22
N ILE A 105 -6.02 -3.26 3.17
CA ILE A 105 -7.29 -2.55 2.99
C ILE A 105 -7.96 -2.94 1.66
N ILE A 106 -7.22 -3.02 0.57
CA ILE A 106 -7.76 -3.44 -0.73
C ILE A 106 -8.20 -4.91 -0.69
N SER A 107 -7.43 -5.77 -0.02
CA SER A 107 -7.79 -7.17 0.19
C SER A 107 -9.08 -7.33 1.00
N GLU A 108 -9.27 -6.52 2.05
CA GLU A 108 -10.50 -6.46 2.83
C GLU A 108 -11.68 -5.99 1.97
N ALA A 109 -11.49 -4.95 1.15
CA ALA A 109 -12.51 -4.49 0.20
C ALA A 109 -12.91 -5.61 -0.77
N ARG A 110 -11.93 -6.36 -1.30
CA ARG A 110 -12.18 -7.52 -2.16
C ARG A 110 -12.96 -8.63 -1.44
N SER A 111 -12.63 -8.89 -0.17
CA SER A 111 -13.34 -9.86 0.66
C SER A 111 -14.81 -9.49 0.85
N VAL A 112 -15.08 -8.20 1.09
CA VAL A 112 -16.45 -7.65 1.13
C VAL A 112 -17.15 -7.89 -0.21
N THR A 113 -16.56 -7.50 -1.34
CA THR A 113 -17.21 -7.64 -2.65
C THR A 113 -17.43 -9.10 -3.08
N ASN A 114 -16.67 -10.04 -2.51
CA ASN A 114 -16.84 -11.48 -2.74
C ASN A 114 -17.85 -12.14 -1.78
N SER A 115 -18.30 -11.42 -0.74
CA SER A 115 -19.26 -11.96 0.22
C SER A 115 -20.65 -12.06 -0.43
N SER A 116 -21.35 -13.16 -0.17
CA SER A 116 -22.70 -13.40 -0.70
C SER A 116 -23.71 -13.29 0.45
N PRO A 117 -24.78 -12.48 0.31
CA PRO A 117 -25.84 -12.39 1.32
C PRO A 117 -26.50 -13.73 1.65
N ASP A 118 -26.48 -14.69 0.73
CA ASP A 118 -27.00 -16.05 0.93
C ASP A 118 -26.16 -16.86 1.94
N ARG A 119 -24.89 -16.49 2.11
CA ARG A 119 -23.92 -17.17 2.98
C ARG A 119 -23.53 -16.35 4.20
N THR A 120 -23.58 -15.03 4.09
CA THR A 120 -23.17 -14.10 5.14
C THR A 120 -24.32 -13.13 5.41
N PRO A 121 -24.83 -13.05 6.66
CA PRO A 121 -25.89 -12.12 6.99
C PRO A 121 -25.54 -10.70 6.58
N THR A 122 -26.48 -10.00 5.94
CA THR A 122 -26.35 -8.62 5.46
C THR A 122 -25.86 -7.66 6.55
N ALA A 123 -26.27 -7.87 7.81
CA ALA A 123 -25.79 -7.09 8.95
C ALA A 123 -24.27 -7.23 9.18
N LYS A 124 -23.71 -8.43 9.01
CA LYS A 124 -22.26 -8.67 9.14
C LYS A 124 -21.49 -8.04 7.98
N ILE A 125 -22.05 -8.11 6.76
CA ILE A 125 -21.46 -7.45 5.60
C ILE A 125 -21.40 -5.93 5.84
N LEU A 126 -22.50 -5.34 6.32
CA LEU A 126 -22.55 -3.91 6.65
C LEU A 126 -21.57 -3.52 7.77
N GLU A 127 -21.39 -4.38 8.77
CA GLU A 127 -20.38 -4.18 9.82
C GLU A 127 -18.97 -4.18 9.23
N SER A 128 -18.62 -5.16 8.39
CA SER A 128 -17.33 -5.20 7.70
C SER A 128 -17.08 -3.96 6.84
N ILE A 129 -18.10 -3.45 6.15
CA ILE A 129 -18.02 -2.21 5.36
C ILE A 129 -17.74 -0.99 6.26
N LYS A 130 -18.39 -0.90 7.43
CA LYS A 130 -18.15 0.20 8.38
C LYS A 130 -16.76 0.14 8.99
N VAL A 131 -16.29 -1.06 9.36
CA VAL A 131 -14.92 -1.28 9.84
C VAL A 131 -13.92 -0.87 8.77
N LEU A 132 -14.09 -1.33 7.53
CA LEU A 132 -13.25 -0.97 6.40
C LEU A 132 -13.18 0.55 6.19
N ASN A 133 -14.33 1.24 6.18
CA ASN A 133 -14.37 2.70 6.06
C ASN A 133 -13.56 3.41 7.15
N THR A 134 -13.64 2.90 8.39
CA THR A 134 -12.94 3.47 9.54
C THR A 134 -11.42 3.20 9.47
N SER A 135 -11.03 2.00 9.06
CA SER A 135 -9.62 1.64 8.82
C SER A 135 -8.99 2.51 7.73
N ILE A 136 -9.73 2.80 6.67
CA ILE A 136 -9.28 3.70 5.61
C ILE A 136 -9.10 5.13 6.13
N ASP A 137 -10.07 5.65 6.88
CA ASP A 137 -9.98 7.00 7.46
C ASP A 137 -8.77 7.13 8.40
N ALA A 138 -8.53 6.13 9.24
CA ALA A 138 -7.37 6.10 10.12
C ALA A 138 -6.05 6.08 9.33
N LEU A 139 -5.99 5.32 8.23
CA LEU A 139 -4.78 5.26 7.40
C LEU A 139 -4.53 6.57 6.65
N ILE A 140 -5.57 7.18 6.10
CA ILE A 140 -5.50 8.50 5.44
C ILE A 140 -5.00 9.55 6.45
N GLN A 141 -5.61 9.60 7.64
CA GLN A 141 -5.24 10.56 8.68
C GLN A 141 -3.79 10.36 9.16
N LYS A 142 -3.36 9.11 9.37
CA LYS A 142 -1.99 8.79 9.83
C LYS A 142 -0.92 9.25 8.84
N ASN A 143 -1.21 9.20 7.53
CA ASN A 143 -0.23 9.47 6.48
C ASN A 143 -0.41 10.85 5.82
N GLY A 144 -1.44 11.61 6.19
CA GLY A 144 -1.65 12.98 5.72
C GLY A 144 -2.10 13.07 4.26
N PHE A 145 -2.82 12.07 3.77
CA PHE A 145 -3.39 12.08 2.41
C PHE A 145 -4.67 12.90 2.32
#